data_AF-A0A945LUS1-F1
#
_entry.id   AF-A0A945LUS1-F1
#
_cell.length_a   1.000
_cell.length_b   1.000
_cell.length_c   1.000
_cell.angle_alpha   90.00
_cell.angle_beta   90.00
_cell.angle_gamma   90.00
#
_symmetry.space_group_name_H-M   'P 1'
#
loop_
_entity.id
_entity.type
_entity.pdbx_description
1 polymer ?
#
loop_
_entity_poly.entity_id
_entity_poly.type
_entity_poly.pdbx_seq_one_letter_code
_entity_poly.pdbx_strand_id
1 'polypeptide(L)'
;MFSHATMSAGPRRIMLALARQAGRFFLASKASPRKALVFFTALSLTVHFNKILFGPDASIRFQDTFDSEFPRFANLVEYIRENGLIEWYPNIAGGIPVNAFHFTLFHPLVLLADTVPPWLTYSVLAVLYGVIAGYGFYRLMTEFFDIGHSAALLGATLFFLVVHHHFAGIIFHTFIFAFPLFFVLLHGNYREERKIPGWVWSGLGLATLVLLSYPILGLFRFTVLHGAILLIYFLWRQKFDWRMVAAAAVFWTGYGVIFLPNYLALMDFVPLTQRIFPDNAFDSFASIGTYLIWEFPRILFFRVLISDHLNYFGLLIICCLLLPASRLTRLAFFNFIFF
;
A
#
# COMPACT_ATOMS: atom_id res chain seq x y z
N MET A 1 27.61 49.92 16.81
CA MET A 1 26.77 49.87 18.02
C MET A 1 25.46 49.17 17.65
N PHE A 2 25.45 47.84 17.59
CA PHE A 2 24.23 47.04 17.48
C PHE A 2 24.36 45.86 18.43
N SER A 3 23.51 45.87 19.45
CA SER A 3 23.42 44.86 20.50
C SER A 3 22.86 43.57 19.90
N HIS A 4 23.67 42.50 19.93
CA HIS A 4 23.18 41.15 19.67
C HIS A 4 22.21 40.75 20.79
N ALA A 5 20.93 40.98 20.55
CA ALA A 5 19.85 40.49 21.39
C ALA A 5 19.93 38.96 21.46
N THR A 6 20.22 38.46 22.65
CA THR A 6 20.20 37.06 23.02
C THR A 6 18.80 36.49 22.78
N MET A 7 18.64 35.69 21.72
CA MET A 7 17.44 34.88 21.53
C MET A 7 17.24 34.02 22.77
N SER A 8 16.18 34.34 23.52
CA SER A 8 15.88 33.76 24.82
C SER A 8 15.79 32.24 24.75
N ALA A 9 16.34 31.55 25.75
CA ALA A 9 16.36 30.09 25.87
C ALA A 9 14.94 29.46 26.05
N GLY A 10 13.86 30.24 25.95
CA GLY A 10 12.48 29.82 26.20
C GLY A 10 11.95 28.79 25.20
N PRO A 11 11.98 29.03 23.87
CA PRO A 11 11.39 28.13 22.89
C PRO A 11 12.08 26.76 22.84
N ARG A 12 13.42 26.76 23.00
CA ARG A 12 14.23 25.53 22.95
C ARG A 12 13.96 24.62 24.16
N ARG A 13 13.76 25.20 25.35
CA ARG A 13 13.41 24.45 26.56
C ARG A 13 11.99 23.88 26.49
N ILE A 14 11.03 24.62 25.92
CA ILE A 14 9.65 24.14 25.73
C ILE A 14 9.61 22.99 24.72
N MET A 15 10.29 23.10 23.57
CA MET A 15 10.38 21.99 22.61
C MET A 15 11.06 20.74 23.21
N LEU A 16 12.12 20.91 23.99
CA LEU A 16 12.79 19.78 24.67
C LEU A 16 11.90 19.14 25.74
N ALA A 17 11.09 19.93 26.45
CA ALA A 17 10.14 19.41 27.43
C ALA A 17 9.00 18.62 26.76
N LEU A 18 8.44 19.15 25.67
CA LEU A 18 7.41 18.47 24.88
C LEU A 18 7.95 17.18 24.23
N ALA A 19 9.17 17.22 23.67
CA ALA A 19 9.82 16.02 23.12
C ALA A 19 10.10 14.96 24.20
N ARG A 20 10.49 15.37 25.41
CA ARG A 20 10.67 14.44 26.55
C ARG A 20 9.35 13.88 27.05
N GLN A 21 8.29 14.68 27.09
CA GLN A 21 6.98 14.24 27.56
C GLN A 21 6.30 13.32 26.55
N ALA A 22 6.38 13.65 25.25
CA ALA A 22 6.01 12.73 24.18
C ALA A 22 6.84 11.45 24.26
N GLY A 23 8.17 11.55 24.41
CA GLY A 23 9.05 10.40 24.59
C GLY A 23 8.65 9.51 25.77
N ARG A 24 8.28 10.08 26.91
CA ARG A 24 7.79 9.32 28.09
C ARG A 24 6.43 8.69 27.85
N PHE A 25 5.51 9.37 27.16
CA PHE A 25 4.21 8.80 26.80
C PHE A 25 4.35 7.62 25.84
N PHE A 26 5.27 7.74 24.86
CA PHE A 26 5.58 6.67 23.91
C PHE A 26 6.34 5.51 24.57
N LEU A 27 7.31 5.78 25.47
CA LEU A 27 8.15 4.75 26.12
C LEU A 27 7.46 4.00 27.26
N ALA A 28 6.49 4.63 27.95
CA ALA A 28 5.83 4.01 29.10
C ALA A 28 4.65 3.08 28.71
N SER A 29 4.08 3.24 27.52
CA SER A 29 3.00 2.36 27.08
C SER A 29 3.60 1.13 26.39
N LYS A 30 3.48 -0.04 27.02
CA LYS A 30 3.42 -1.31 26.26
C LYS A 30 2.15 -1.23 25.42
N ALA A 31 2.25 -0.62 24.25
CA ALA A 31 1.14 -0.57 23.32
C ALA A 31 0.86 -2.03 22.91
N SER A 32 -0.30 -2.56 23.32
CA SER A 32 -0.75 -3.86 22.83
C SER A 32 -1.20 -3.72 21.37
N PRO A 33 -1.23 -4.82 20.57
CA PRO A 33 -1.77 -4.79 19.22
C PRO A 33 -3.17 -4.18 19.14
N ARG A 34 -4.02 -4.38 20.15
CA ARG A 34 -5.35 -3.77 20.22
C ARG A 34 -5.28 -2.24 20.35
N LYS A 35 -4.38 -1.73 21.19
CA LYS A 35 -4.17 -0.28 21.35
C LYS A 35 -3.64 0.35 20.07
N ALA A 36 -2.73 -0.33 19.36
CA ALA A 36 -2.22 0.13 18.08
C ALA A 36 -3.33 0.17 17.00
N LEU A 37 -4.19 -0.85 16.93
CA LEU A 37 -5.33 -0.86 16.01
C LEU A 37 -6.28 0.32 16.26
N VAL A 38 -6.66 0.55 17.53
CA VAL A 38 -7.53 1.68 17.91
C VAL A 38 -6.86 3.01 17.58
N PHE A 39 -5.56 3.14 17.85
CA PHE A 39 -4.79 4.33 17.52
C PHE A 39 -4.80 4.63 16.02
N PHE A 40 -4.48 3.65 15.17
CA PHE A 40 -4.49 3.86 13.70
C PHE A 40 -5.89 4.07 13.14
N THR A 41 -6.92 3.50 13.77
CA THR A 41 -8.33 3.79 13.43
C THR A 41 -8.67 5.24 13.72
N ALA A 42 -8.39 5.72 14.94
CA ALA A 42 -8.63 7.11 15.33
C ALA A 42 -7.81 8.09 14.48
N LEU A 43 -6.53 7.78 14.23
CA LEU A 43 -5.66 8.61 13.40
C LEU A 43 -6.18 8.69 11.97
N SER A 44 -6.59 7.56 11.39
CA SER A 44 -7.10 7.53 10.02
C SER A 44 -8.43 8.27 9.88
N LEU A 45 -9.35 8.10 10.84
CA LEU A 45 -10.58 8.90 10.91
C LEU A 45 -10.30 10.40 11.05
N THR A 46 -9.31 10.78 11.87
CA THR A 46 -8.94 12.20 12.07
C THR A 46 -8.39 12.81 10.80
N VAL A 47 -7.50 12.09 10.12
CA VAL A 47 -6.87 12.55 8.87
C VAL A 47 -7.90 12.63 7.72
N HIS A 48 -8.91 11.76 7.73
CA HIS A 48 -10.00 11.79 6.75
C HIS A 48 -11.27 12.49 7.25
N PHE A 49 -11.19 13.21 8.38
CA PHE A 49 -12.35 13.80 9.03
C PHE A 49 -13.07 14.77 8.12
N ASN A 50 -12.34 15.57 7.34
CA ASN A 50 -12.93 16.50 6.38
C ASN A 50 -13.79 15.78 5.32
N LYS A 51 -13.31 14.66 4.77
CA LYS A 51 -14.05 13.88 3.76
C LYS A 51 -15.31 13.27 4.35
N ILE A 52 -15.22 12.77 5.59
CA ILE A 52 -16.34 12.16 6.29
C ILE A 52 -17.41 13.21 6.63
N LEU A 53 -16.97 14.40 7.07
CA LEU A 53 -17.87 15.46 7.52
C LEU A 53 -18.55 16.18 6.35
N PHE A 54 -17.78 16.56 5.33
CA PHE A 54 -18.28 17.35 4.20
C PHE A 54 -18.82 16.50 3.06
N GLY A 55 -18.54 15.18 3.05
CA GLY A 55 -19.06 14.24 2.07
C GLY A 55 -18.84 14.70 0.63
N PRO A 56 -19.91 14.96 -0.15
CA PRO A 56 -19.79 15.43 -1.54
C PRO A 56 -19.22 16.85 -1.65
N ASP A 57 -19.34 17.68 -0.60
CA ASP A 57 -18.83 19.05 -0.57
C ASP A 57 -17.38 19.12 -0.08
N ALA A 58 -16.78 17.98 0.30
CA ALA A 58 -15.36 17.92 0.62
C ALA A 58 -14.56 18.37 -0.61
N SER A 59 -13.52 19.18 -0.39
CA SER A 59 -12.75 19.79 -1.47
C SER A 59 -12.37 18.76 -2.55
N ILE A 60 -12.82 19.00 -3.78
CA ILE A 60 -12.55 18.16 -4.94
C ILE A 60 -11.03 18.01 -5.05
N ARG A 61 -10.58 16.76 -5.05
CA ARG A 61 -9.17 16.44 -5.27
C ARG A 61 -8.93 16.56 -6.76
N PHE A 62 -8.30 17.65 -7.19
CA PHE A 62 -7.97 17.93 -8.59
C PHE A 62 -7.11 16.84 -9.30
N GLN A 63 -6.73 15.76 -8.60
CA GLN A 63 -5.89 14.66 -9.11
C GLN A 63 -6.25 13.28 -8.53
N ASP A 64 -7.47 13.05 -8.03
CA ASP A 64 -7.83 11.71 -7.52
C ASP A 64 -8.30 10.80 -8.65
N THR A 65 -7.57 9.71 -8.86
CA THR A 65 -7.96 8.68 -9.85
C THR A 65 -9.28 8.02 -9.50
N PHE A 66 -9.68 8.01 -8.22
CA PHE A 66 -10.95 7.42 -7.80
C PHE A 66 -12.15 8.07 -8.50
N ASP A 67 -12.20 9.40 -8.54
CA ASP A 67 -13.32 10.14 -9.12
C ASP A 67 -13.39 9.97 -10.64
N SER A 68 -12.24 9.77 -11.31
CA SER A 68 -12.21 9.46 -12.75
C SER A 68 -12.62 8.03 -13.07
N GLU A 69 -12.39 7.08 -12.16
CA GLU A 69 -12.70 5.67 -12.37
C GLU A 69 -14.12 5.30 -11.92
N PHE A 70 -14.69 6.03 -10.96
CA PHE A 70 -15.99 5.70 -10.41
C PHE A 70 -17.15 5.74 -11.42
N PRO A 71 -17.28 6.75 -12.32
CA PRO A 71 -18.30 6.73 -13.36
C PRO A 71 -18.23 5.50 -14.25
N ARG A 72 -17.01 4.99 -14.47
CA ARG A 72 -16.80 3.75 -15.23
C ARG A 72 -17.29 2.52 -14.47
N PHE A 73 -17.06 2.46 -13.16
CA PHE A 73 -17.61 1.37 -12.33
C PHE A 73 -19.13 1.36 -12.36
N ALA A 74 -19.76 2.53 -12.21
CA ALA A 74 -21.22 2.67 -12.26
C ALA A 74 -21.77 2.23 -13.63
N ASN A 75 -21.16 2.70 -14.72
CA ASN A 75 -21.59 2.32 -16.07
C ASN A 75 -21.39 0.82 -16.36
N LEU A 76 -20.31 0.22 -15.82
CA LEU A 76 -20.08 -1.21 -15.95
C LEU A 76 -21.17 -2.02 -15.23
N VAL A 77 -21.60 -1.61 -14.04
CA VAL A 77 -22.71 -2.26 -13.32
C VAL A 77 -24.02 -2.14 -14.07
N GLU A 78 -24.34 -0.95 -14.58
CA GLU A 78 -25.52 -0.72 -15.40
C GLU A 78 -25.54 -1.66 -16.60
N TYR A 79 -24.41 -1.75 -17.31
CA TYR A 79 -24.28 -2.63 -18.47
C TYR A 79 -24.43 -4.12 -18.11
N ILE A 80 -23.89 -4.57 -16.96
CA ILE A 80 -24.09 -5.94 -16.45
C ILE A 80 -25.57 -6.19 -16.12
N ARG A 81 -26.26 -5.21 -15.53
CA ARG A 81 -27.68 -5.35 -15.18
C ARG A 81 -28.54 -5.53 -16.42
N GLU A 82 -28.23 -4.80 -17.48
CA GLU A 82 -28.97 -4.86 -18.74
C GLU A 82 -28.65 -6.10 -19.57
N ASN A 83 -27.38 -6.52 -19.61
CA ASN A 83 -26.90 -7.52 -20.57
C ASN A 83 -26.43 -8.84 -19.92
N GLY A 84 -26.40 -8.92 -18.59
CA GLY A 84 -25.85 -10.04 -17.83
C GLY A 84 -24.32 -10.03 -17.76
N LEU A 85 -23.71 -11.21 -17.61
CA LEU A 85 -22.25 -11.34 -17.65
C LEU A 85 -21.76 -11.07 -19.07
N ILE A 86 -20.87 -10.09 -19.20
CA ILE A 86 -20.35 -9.61 -20.49
C ILE A 86 -18.85 -9.89 -20.58
N GLU A 87 -18.37 -10.24 -21.76
CA GLU A 87 -16.93 -10.38 -22.03
C GLU A 87 -16.34 -9.10 -22.63
N TRP A 88 -17.20 -8.24 -23.20
CA TRP A 88 -16.82 -7.05 -23.93
C TRP A 88 -17.55 -5.82 -23.37
N TYR A 89 -16.80 -4.76 -23.11
CA TYR A 89 -17.31 -3.48 -22.63
C TYR A 89 -17.19 -2.42 -23.71
N PRO A 90 -18.30 -2.00 -24.35
CA PRO A 90 -18.26 -1.14 -25.54
C PRO A 90 -18.00 0.34 -25.24
N ASN A 91 -18.22 0.78 -24.00
CA ASN A 91 -18.25 2.21 -23.64
C ASN A 91 -16.86 2.85 -23.46
N ILE A 92 -15.79 2.17 -23.89
CA ILE A 92 -14.43 2.71 -23.93
C ILE A 92 -13.85 2.50 -25.32
N ALA A 93 -13.64 3.60 -26.05
CA ALA A 93 -12.82 3.66 -27.26
C ALA A 93 -13.07 2.55 -28.30
N GLY A 94 -14.35 2.31 -28.64
CA GLY A 94 -14.77 1.28 -29.59
C GLY A 94 -14.92 -0.13 -28.99
N GLY A 95 -14.66 -0.24 -27.70
CA GLY A 95 -14.85 -1.41 -26.88
C GLY A 95 -13.55 -2.13 -26.52
N ILE A 96 -13.58 -2.80 -25.38
CA ILE A 96 -12.44 -3.54 -24.83
C ILE A 96 -12.92 -4.83 -24.15
N PRO A 97 -12.07 -5.85 -23.99
CA PRO A 97 -12.40 -6.99 -23.14
C PRO A 97 -12.61 -6.50 -21.70
N VAL A 98 -13.68 -6.95 -21.04
CA VAL A 98 -14.09 -6.40 -19.75
C VAL A 98 -13.03 -6.61 -18.65
N ASN A 99 -12.32 -7.74 -18.72
CA ASN A 99 -11.26 -8.10 -17.78
C ASN A 99 -9.89 -7.56 -18.20
N ALA A 100 -9.75 -7.00 -19.41
CA ALA A 100 -8.56 -6.26 -19.80
C ALA A 100 -8.48 -4.95 -19.01
N PHE A 101 -9.65 -4.47 -18.58
CA PHE A 101 -9.70 -3.39 -17.63
C PHE A 101 -9.39 -3.88 -16.22
N HIS A 102 -8.73 -2.99 -15.51
CA HIS A 102 -8.04 -3.24 -14.26
C HIS A 102 -8.93 -3.75 -13.11
N PHE A 103 -10.24 -3.56 -13.21
CA PHE A 103 -11.23 -3.99 -12.25
C PHE A 103 -12.16 -4.99 -12.92
N THR A 104 -12.22 -6.21 -12.38
CA THR A 104 -13.11 -7.26 -12.88
C THR A 104 -14.57 -6.91 -12.58
N LEU A 105 -15.49 -7.58 -13.27
CA LEU A 105 -16.93 -7.51 -12.97
C LEU A 105 -17.28 -7.81 -11.51
N PHE A 106 -16.44 -8.62 -10.86
CA PHE A 106 -16.62 -9.07 -9.49
C PHE A 106 -15.81 -8.25 -8.48
N HIS A 107 -15.12 -7.21 -8.92
CA HIS A 107 -14.37 -6.36 -8.02
C HIS A 107 -15.35 -5.65 -7.06
N PRO A 108 -15.11 -5.66 -5.73
CA PRO A 108 -16.06 -5.11 -4.77
C PRO A 108 -16.44 -3.65 -5.06
N LEU A 109 -15.50 -2.85 -5.58
CA LEU A 109 -15.79 -1.46 -5.95
C LEU A 109 -16.72 -1.31 -7.14
N VAL A 110 -16.69 -2.26 -8.09
CA VAL A 110 -17.66 -2.30 -9.18
C VAL A 110 -19.03 -2.60 -8.60
N LEU A 111 -19.17 -3.68 -7.82
CA LEU A 111 -20.45 -4.08 -7.23
C LEU A 111 -21.06 -3.01 -6.31
N LEU A 112 -20.23 -2.23 -5.61
CA LEU A 112 -20.69 -1.15 -4.73
C LEU A 112 -21.01 0.15 -5.46
N ALA A 113 -20.56 0.34 -6.70
CA ALA A 113 -20.67 1.62 -7.40
C ALA A 113 -22.11 2.09 -7.65
N ASP A 114 -23.06 1.16 -7.73
CA ASP A 114 -24.48 1.47 -7.94
C ASP A 114 -25.25 1.77 -6.65
N THR A 115 -24.76 1.30 -5.51
CA THR A 115 -25.49 1.37 -4.23
C THR A 115 -24.89 2.37 -3.25
N VAL A 116 -23.59 2.63 -3.35
CA VAL A 116 -22.87 3.46 -2.39
C VAL A 116 -22.30 4.70 -3.10
N PRO A 117 -22.61 5.91 -2.62
CA PRO A 117 -22.06 7.13 -3.21
C PRO A 117 -20.52 7.12 -3.26
N PRO A 118 -19.90 7.65 -4.34
CA PRO A 118 -18.46 7.61 -4.53
C PRO A 118 -17.67 8.16 -3.35
N TRP A 119 -18.09 9.32 -2.82
CA TRP A 119 -17.42 9.97 -1.69
C TRP A 119 -17.38 9.07 -0.44
N LEU A 120 -18.42 8.27 -0.21
CA LEU A 120 -18.54 7.39 0.94
C LEU A 120 -17.66 6.15 0.73
N THR A 121 -17.77 5.51 -0.43
CA THR A 121 -16.91 4.38 -0.81
C THR A 121 -15.44 4.75 -0.67
N TYR A 122 -15.07 5.90 -1.23
CA TYR A 122 -13.73 6.43 -1.13
C TYR A 122 -13.28 6.70 0.30
N SER A 123 -14.11 7.35 1.12
CA SER A 123 -13.79 7.65 2.52
C SER A 123 -13.58 6.37 3.34
N VAL A 124 -14.44 5.36 3.13
CA VAL A 124 -14.31 4.05 3.78
C VAL A 124 -13.00 3.38 3.38
N LEU A 125 -12.67 3.34 2.09
CA LEU A 125 -11.41 2.77 1.62
C LEU A 125 -10.20 3.51 2.15
N ALA A 126 -10.24 4.85 2.18
CA ALA A 126 -9.15 5.66 2.67
C ALA A 126 -8.88 5.40 4.16
N VAL A 127 -9.95 5.31 4.95
CA VAL A 127 -9.85 4.93 6.36
C VAL A 127 -9.31 3.51 6.50
N LEU A 128 -9.87 2.56 5.77
CA LEU A 128 -9.47 1.16 5.82
C LEU A 128 -8.00 0.98 5.46
N TYR A 129 -7.54 1.55 4.35
CA TYR A 129 -6.15 1.46 3.92
C TYR A 129 -5.18 2.19 4.85
N GLY A 130 -5.60 3.32 5.43
CA GLY A 130 -4.85 3.98 6.49
C GLY A 130 -4.65 3.07 7.70
N VAL A 131 -5.72 2.44 8.19
CA VAL A 131 -5.63 1.46 9.28
C VAL A 131 -4.73 0.30 8.90
N ILE A 132 -4.92 -0.30 7.73
CA ILE A 132 -4.14 -1.43 7.23
C ILE A 132 -2.64 -1.09 7.16
N ALA A 133 -2.30 0.09 6.62
CA ALA A 133 -0.90 0.52 6.46
C ALA A 133 -0.21 0.70 7.81
N GLY A 134 -0.80 1.52 8.69
CA GLY A 134 -0.22 1.80 10.00
C GLY A 134 -0.19 0.56 10.89
N TYR A 135 -1.33 -0.13 11.04
CA TYR A 135 -1.42 -1.31 11.90
C TYR A 135 -0.59 -2.48 11.35
N GLY A 136 -0.61 -2.70 10.04
CA GLY A 136 0.19 -3.71 9.36
C GLY A 136 1.69 -3.51 9.60
N PHE A 137 2.18 -2.28 9.42
CA PHE A 137 3.59 -1.98 9.63
C PHE A 137 4.00 -2.11 11.09
N TYR A 138 3.16 -1.64 12.02
CA TYR A 138 3.37 -1.83 13.46
C TYR A 138 3.51 -3.32 13.81
N ARG A 139 2.60 -4.17 13.30
CA ARG A 139 2.67 -5.62 13.52
C ARG A 139 3.91 -6.23 12.89
N LEU A 140 4.27 -5.82 11.68
CA LEU A 140 5.49 -6.30 11.02
C LEU A 140 6.73 -6.02 11.88
N MET A 141 6.88 -4.78 12.36
CA MET A 141 8.00 -4.37 13.19
C MET A 141 8.07 -5.13 14.52
N THR A 142 6.93 -5.29 15.19
CA THR A 142 6.87 -5.95 16.51
C THR A 142 6.92 -7.48 16.45
N GLU A 143 6.25 -8.09 15.46
CA GLU A 143 6.10 -9.55 15.37
C GLU A 143 7.24 -10.23 14.60
N PHE A 144 7.85 -9.56 13.62
CA PHE A 144 8.93 -10.17 12.82
C PHE A 144 10.31 -9.66 13.20
N PHE A 145 10.44 -8.35 13.43
CA PHE A 145 11.71 -7.72 13.74
C PHE A 145 11.96 -7.52 15.25
N ASP A 146 11.02 -7.92 16.11
CA ASP A 146 11.06 -7.74 17.57
C ASP A 146 11.41 -6.30 18.01
N ILE A 147 11.01 -5.31 17.21
CA ILE A 147 11.24 -3.90 17.53
C ILE A 147 10.30 -3.51 18.67
N GLY A 148 10.84 -2.81 19.67
CA GLY A 148 10.07 -2.34 20.82
C GLY A 148 8.85 -1.51 20.41
N HIS A 149 7.71 -1.72 21.09
CA HIS A 149 6.41 -1.17 20.72
C HIS A 149 6.40 0.34 20.44
N SER A 150 7.14 1.13 21.22
CA SER A 150 7.22 2.58 21.05
C SER A 150 7.88 2.98 19.73
N ALA A 151 8.99 2.32 19.39
CA ALA A 151 9.71 2.56 18.14
C ALA A 151 8.92 2.05 16.94
N ALA A 152 8.26 0.89 17.08
CA ALA A 152 7.36 0.36 16.06
C ALA A 152 6.16 1.28 15.81
N LEU A 153 5.55 1.85 16.86
CA LEU A 153 4.42 2.77 16.72
C LEU A 153 4.84 4.07 16.02
N LEU A 154 6.01 4.62 16.36
CA LEU A 154 6.57 5.78 15.66
C LEU A 154 6.83 5.47 14.18
N GLY A 155 7.53 4.37 13.88
CA GLY A 155 7.81 3.95 12.50
C GLY A 155 6.54 3.71 11.69
N ALA A 156 5.53 3.09 12.29
CA ALA A 156 4.23 2.87 11.67
C ALA A 156 3.42 4.16 11.46
N THR A 157 3.56 5.14 12.36
CA THR A 157 2.96 6.47 12.16
C THR A 157 3.63 7.19 11.00
N LEU A 158 4.95 7.13 10.89
CA LEU A 158 5.68 7.71 9.75
C LEU A 158 5.30 7.03 8.44
N PHE A 159 5.27 5.70 8.41
CA PHE A 159 4.84 4.93 7.24
C PHE A 159 3.41 5.29 6.82
N PHE A 160 2.48 5.35 7.79
CA PHE A 160 1.10 5.78 7.56
C PHE A 160 1.03 7.16 6.90
N LEU A 161 1.77 8.15 7.40
CA LEU A 161 1.77 9.52 6.88
C LEU A 161 2.35 9.60 5.46
N VAL A 162 3.44 8.86 5.19
CA VAL A 162 4.07 8.80 3.87
C VAL A 162 3.13 8.17 2.85
N VAL A 163 2.56 7.01 3.19
CA VAL A 163 1.59 6.33 2.34
C VAL A 163 0.32 7.16 2.13
N HIS A 164 -0.07 7.95 3.14
CA HIS A 164 -1.22 8.85 3.01
C HIS A 164 -1.02 9.97 1.98
N HIS A 165 0.22 10.45 1.79
CA HIS A 165 0.48 11.48 0.79
C HIS A 165 0.14 11.02 -0.64
N HIS A 166 0.13 9.70 -0.89
CA HIS A 166 -0.10 9.13 -2.22
C HIS A 166 -1.49 8.48 -2.39
N PHE A 167 -2.47 8.93 -1.62
CA PHE A 167 -3.86 8.46 -1.74
C PHE A 167 -4.51 8.75 -3.11
N ALA A 168 -3.89 9.56 -3.97
CA ALA A 168 -4.38 9.87 -5.32
C ALA A 168 -4.54 8.63 -6.22
N GLY A 169 -3.97 7.48 -5.84
CA GLY A 169 -4.04 6.20 -6.56
C GLY A 169 -4.57 5.03 -5.74
N ILE A 170 -5.47 5.27 -4.77
CA ILE A 170 -5.89 4.28 -3.76
C ILE A 170 -6.35 2.94 -4.35
N ILE A 171 -7.01 2.99 -5.51
CA ILE A 171 -7.54 1.83 -6.23
C ILE A 171 -6.49 1.06 -7.03
N PHE A 172 -5.38 1.71 -7.41
CA PHE A 172 -4.31 1.10 -8.19
C PHE A 172 -3.15 0.59 -7.33
N HIS A 173 -3.09 1.01 -6.07
CA HIS A 173 -1.92 0.82 -5.21
C HIS A 173 -2.21 0.09 -3.91
N THR A 174 -3.25 -0.76 -3.87
CA THR A 174 -3.67 -1.56 -2.70
C THR A 174 -2.50 -2.14 -1.89
N PHE A 175 -1.55 -2.80 -2.55
CA PHE A 175 -0.42 -3.42 -1.86
C PHE A 175 0.61 -2.40 -1.31
N ILE A 176 0.70 -1.16 -1.79
CA ILE A 176 1.54 -0.14 -1.13
C ILE A 176 1.07 0.07 0.33
N PHE A 177 -0.24 0.09 0.53
CA PHE A 177 -0.86 0.20 1.86
C PHE A 177 -0.85 -1.14 2.59
N ALA A 178 -1.24 -2.21 1.90
CA ALA A 178 -1.56 -3.49 2.52
C ALA A 178 -0.39 -4.44 2.71
N PHE A 179 0.72 -4.24 2.01
CA PHE A 179 1.82 -5.19 1.98
C PHE A 179 2.38 -5.56 3.38
N PRO A 180 2.59 -4.61 4.32
CA PRO A 180 3.05 -4.97 5.66
C PRO A 180 2.07 -5.91 6.40
N LEU A 181 0.78 -5.63 6.30
CA LEU A 181 -0.25 -6.49 6.91
C LEU A 181 -0.35 -7.83 6.19
N PHE A 182 -0.32 -7.83 4.86
CA PHE A 182 -0.28 -9.03 4.02
C PHE A 182 0.85 -9.97 4.44
N PHE A 183 2.08 -9.45 4.58
CA PHE A 183 3.25 -10.23 5.00
C PHE A 183 3.01 -10.87 6.37
N VAL A 184 2.50 -10.08 7.32
CA VAL A 184 2.20 -10.55 8.67
C VAL A 184 1.09 -11.59 8.69
N LEU A 185 0.05 -11.45 7.86
CA LEU A 185 -1.06 -12.40 7.80
C LEU A 185 -0.61 -13.73 7.19
N LEU A 186 0.23 -13.69 6.15
CA LEU A 186 0.75 -14.89 5.50
C LEU A 186 1.69 -15.66 6.43
N HIS A 187 2.61 -14.96 7.09
CA HIS A 187 3.68 -15.62 7.83
C HIS A 187 3.46 -15.71 9.34
N GLY A 188 2.53 -14.94 9.89
CA GLY A 188 2.36 -14.80 11.35
C GLY A 188 1.92 -16.09 12.05
N ASN A 189 1.39 -17.07 11.31
CA ASN A 189 0.98 -18.37 11.85
C ASN A 189 2.14 -19.36 12.01
N TYR A 190 3.32 -19.06 11.46
CA TYR A 190 4.52 -19.90 11.65
C TYR A 190 5.26 -19.58 12.97
N ARG A 191 4.76 -18.64 13.79
CA ARG A 191 5.19 -18.43 15.17
C ARG A 191 4.35 -19.26 16.14
N GLU A 192 5.00 -20.03 17.00
CA GLU A 192 4.48 -21.17 17.78
C GLU A 192 3.44 -20.87 18.91
N GLU A 193 2.86 -19.69 19.06
CA GLU A 193 2.11 -19.35 20.29
C GLU A 193 0.73 -18.67 20.12
N ARG A 194 -0.07 -19.04 19.11
CA ARG A 194 -1.46 -18.51 18.99
C ARG A 194 -2.52 -19.53 19.42
N LYS A 195 -3.33 -19.15 20.42
CA LYS A 195 -4.45 -19.96 20.99
C LYS A 195 -5.75 -19.98 20.17
N ILE A 196 -5.81 -19.25 19.05
CA ILE A 196 -6.94 -19.22 18.10
C ILE A 196 -6.46 -19.94 16.82
N PRO A 197 -7.33 -20.58 16.00
CA PRO A 197 -6.96 -20.95 14.63
C PRO A 197 -6.70 -19.67 13.80
N GLY A 198 -5.56 -19.03 14.03
CA GLY A 198 -5.14 -17.77 13.40
C GLY A 198 -5.07 -17.87 11.88
N TRP A 199 -4.99 -19.09 11.36
CA TRP A 199 -5.06 -19.39 9.94
C TRP A 199 -6.39 -18.98 9.29
N VAL A 200 -7.53 -19.08 10.00
CA VAL A 200 -8.84 -18.67 9.45
C VAL A 200 -8.87 -17.16 9.23
N TRP A 201 -8.51 -16.39 10.26
CA TRP A 201 -8.48 -14.93 10.17
C TRP A 201 -7.39 -14.43 9.22
N SER A 202 -6.25 -15.09 9.17
CA SER A 202 -5.22 -14.84 8.15
C SER A 202 -5.76 -15.11 6.75
N GLY A 203 -6.41 -16.24 6.53
CA GLY A 203 -7.00 -16.61 5.23
C GLY A 203 -8.05 -15.61 4.78
N LEU A 204 -8.98 -15.23 5.65
CA LEU A 204 -9.99 -14.21 5.36
C LEU A 204 -9.36 -12.85 5.07
N GLY A 205 -8.36 -12.44 5.86
CA GLY A 205 -7.63 -11.19 5.63
C GLY A 205 -6.91 -11.20 4.29
N LEU A 206 -6.19 -12.29 3.96
CA LEU A 206 -5.52 -12.45 2.67
C LEU A 206 -6.51 -12.46 1.51
N ALA A 207 -7.61 -13.20 1.61
CA ALA A 207 -8.66 -13.21 0.59
C ALA A 207 -9.26 -11.81 0.37
N THR A 208 -9.51 -11.07 1.46
CA THR A 208 -9.98 -9.68 1.38
C THR A 208 -8.97 -8.78 0.68
N LEU A 209 -7.69 -8.89 1.02
CA LEU A 209 -6.63 -8.12 0.36
C LEU A 209 -6.51 -8.48 -1.12
N VAL A 210 -6.66 -9.75 -1.49
CA VAL A 210 -6.69 -10.21 -2.89
C VAL A 210 -7.88 -9.62 -3.63
N LEU A 211 -9.08 -9.67 -3.05
CA LEU A 211 -10.30 -9.13 -3.66
C LEU A 211 -10.24 -7.61 -3.87
N LEU A 212 -9.59 -6.89 -2.98
CA LEU A 212 -9.39 -5.44 -3.08
C LEU A 212 -8.13 -5.05 -3.86
N SER A 213 -7.31 -6.05 -4.24
CA SER A 213 -6.04 -5.79 -4.91
C SER A 213 -6.21 -5.65 -6.41
N TYR A 214 -5.32 -4.81 -6.96
CA TYR A 214 -5.18 -4.61 -8.37
C TYR A 214 -4.03 -5.49 -8.93
N PRO A 215 -4.32 -6.46 -9.81
CA PRO A 215 -3.41 -7.57 -10.09
C PRO A 215 -2.27 -7.29 -11.07
N ILE A 216 -2.51 -6.46 -12.09
CA ILE A 216 -1.68 -6.45 -13.30
C ILE A 216 -0.32 -5.74 -13.10
N LEU A 217 -0.28 -4.59 -12.43
CA LEU A 217 0.96 -3.78 -12.36
C LEU A 217 1.81 -4.04 -11.09
N GLY A 218 1.21 -4.66 -10.07
CA GLY A 218 1.85 -4.83 -8.77
C GLY A 218 2.60 -6.15 -8.58
N LEU A 219 2.16 -7.22 -9.25
CA LEU A 219 2.51 -8.60 -8.90
C LEU A 219 4.03 -8.80 -8.76
N PHE A 220 4.78 -8.41 -9.79
CA PHE A 220 6.23 -8.59 -9.80
C PHE A 220 6.93 -7.80 -8.69
N ARG A 221 6.57 -6.51 -8.55
CA ARG A 221 7.21 -5.60 -7.57
C ARG A 221 7.01 -6.09 -6.14
N PHE A 222 5.79 -6.50 -5.80
CA PHE A 222 5.49 -7.00 -4.46
C PHE A 222 6.03 -8.41 -4.23
N THR A 223 6.15 -9.25 -5.26
CA THR A 223 6.83 -10.55 -5.15
C THR A 223 8.31 -10.36 -4.83
N VAL A 224 9.01 -9.46 -5.52
CA VAL A 224 10.42 -9.13 -5.24
C VAL A 224 10.58 -8.54 -3.84
N LEU A 225 9.72 -7.59 -3.46
CA LEU A 225 9.73 -7.02 -2.11
C LEU A 225 9.51 -8.07 -1.03
N HIS A 226 8.58 -9.00 -1.25
CA HIS A 226 8.33 -10.13 -0.37
C HIS A 226 9.59 -10.96 -0.17
N GLY A 227 10.26 -11.34 -1.28
CA GLY A 227 11.53 -12.05 -1.24
C GLY A 227 12.62 -11.27 -0.50
N ALA A 228 12.73 -9.97 -0.74
CA ALA A 228 13.70 -9.10 -0.07
C ALA A 228 13.48 -9.06 1.46
N ILE A 229 12.23 -8.94 1.92
CA ILE A 229 11.94 -8.94 3.36
C ILE A 229 12.16 -10.31 3.98
N LEU A 230 11.82 -11.41 3.28
CA LEU A 230 12.14 -12.75 3.76
C LEU A 230 13.66 -12.93 3.91
N LEU A 231 14.44 -12.45 2.95
CA LEU A 231 15.90 -12.49 3.02
C LEU A 231 16.42 -11.68 4.21
N ILE A 232 15.97 -10.42 4.38
CA ILE A 232 16.35 -9.58 5.53
C ILE A 232 15.96 -10.28 6.84
N TYR A 233 14.77 -10.88 6.91
CA TYR A 233 14.30 -11.61 8.08
C TYR A 233 15.16 -12.83 8.40
N PHE A 234 15.52 -13.65 7.40
CA PHE A 234 16.37 -14.82 7.60
C PHE A 234 17.79 -14.45 8.03
N LEU A 235 18.35 -13.38 7.45
CA LEU A 235 19.65 -12.84 7.86
C LEU A 235 19.60 -12.31 9.30
N TRP A 236 18.53 -11.57 9.65
CA TRP A 236 18.31 -11.05 11.00
C TRP A 236 18.18 -12.16 12.05
N ARG A 237 17.44 -13.21 11.73
CA ARG A 237 17.22 -14.36 12.63
C ARG A 237 18.33 -15.40 12.61
N GLN A 238 19.24 -15.31 11.63
CA GLN A 238 20.23 -16.35 11.33
C GLN A 238 19.60 -17.74 11.18
N LYS A 239 18.36 -17.79 10.69
CA LYS A 239 17.59 -19.04 10.54
C LYS A 239 16.73 -18.96 9.30
N PHE A 240 16.96 -19.89 8.39
CA PHE A 240 16.12 -20.09 7.21
C PHE A 240 14.89 -20.93 7.57
N ASP A 241 13.71 -20.52 7.10
CA ASP A 241 12.48 -21.29 7.24
C ASP A 241 11.86 -21.54 5.86
N TRP A 242 11.97 -22.79 5.38
CA TRP A 242 11.44 -23.19 4.09
C TRP A 242 9.91 -23.06 4.01
N ARG A 243 9.20 -23.14 5.15
CA ARG A 243 7.74 -23.07 5.18
C ARG A 243 7.26 -21.69 4.76
N MET A 244 7.96 -20.63 5.17
CA MET A 244 7.68 -19.26 4.75
C MET A 244 7.92 -19.07 3.25
N VAL A 245 9.00 -19.66 2.72
CA VAL A 245 9.29 -19.60 1.27
C VAL A 245 8.21 -20.34 0.48
N ALA A 246 7.83 -21.54 0.92
CA ALA A 246 6.76 -22.31 0.30
C ALA A 246 5.42 -21.57 0.37
N ALA A 247 5.07 -20.96 1.51
CA ALA A 247 3.85 -20.16 1.65
C ALA A 247 3.83 -18.96 0.70
N ALA A 248 4.96 -18.26 0.56
CA ALA A 248 5.09 -17.16 -0.39
C ALA A 248 4.94 -17.64 -1.84
N ALA A 249 5.59 -18.75 -2.20
CA ALA A 249 5.46 -19.34 -3.54
C ALA A 249 4.01 -19.76 -3.83
N VAL A 250 3.36 -20.50 -2.93
CA VAL A 250 1.97 -20.93 -3.06
C VAL A 250 1.04 -19.72 -3.18
N PHE A 251 1.21 -18.69 -2.35
CA PHE A 251 0.39 -17.49 -2.42
C PHE A 251 0.54 -16.79 -3.77
N TRP A 252 1.77 -16.52 -4.22
CA TRP A 252 1.99 -15.77 -5.47
C TRP A 252 1.60 -16.56 -6.72
N THR A 253 1.80 -17.89 -6.71
CA THR A 253 1.28 -18.76 -7.77
C THR A 253 -0.24 -18.75 -7.78
N GLY A 254 -0.89 -18.92 -6.63
CA GLY A 254 -2.35 -18.86 -6.53
C GLY A 254 -2.92 -17.50 -6.96
N TYR A 255 -2.26 -16.40 -6.54
CA TYR A 255 -2.60 -15.06 -6.97
C TYR A 255 -2.49 -14.90 -8.48
N GLY A 256 -1.40 -15.37 -9.09
CA GLY A 256 -1.22 -15.36 -10.54
C GLY A 256 -2.29 -16.16 -11.29
N VAL A 257 -2.69 -17.32 -10.76
CA VAL A 257 -3.76 -18.16 -11.33
C VAL A 257 -5.13 -17.46 -11.24
N ILE A 258 -5.46 -16.87 -10.09
CA ILE A 258 -6.74 -16.14 -9.89
C ILE A 258 -6.90 -15.01 -10.92
N PHE A 259 -5.81 -14.29 -11.21
CA PHE A 259 -5.81 -13.14 -12.11
C PHE A 259 -5.30 -13.44 -13.52
N LEU A 260 -5.11 -14.72 -13.86
CA LEU A 260 -4.75 -15.14 -15.21
C LEU A 260 -5.75 -14.63 -16.28
N PRO A 261 -7.08 -14.64 -16.06
CA PRO A 261 -8.02 -14.11 -17.03
C PRO A 261 -7.79 -12.62 -17.35
N ASN A 262 -7.46 -11.81 -16.33
CA ASN A 262 -7.12 -10.40 -16.53
C ASN A 262 -5.85 -10.23 -17.37
N TYR A 263 -4.85 -11.07 -17.11
CA TYR A 263 -3.61 -11.05 -17.88
C TYR A 263 -3.85 -11.42 -19.35
N LEU A 264 -4.62 -12.47 -19.61
CA LEU A 264 -4.97 -12.89 -20.97
C LEU A 264 -5.77 -11.81 -21.70
N ALA A 265 -6.81 -11.27 -21.04
CA ALA A 265 -7.61 -10.20 -21.60
C ALA A 265 -6.78 -8.94 -21.90
N LEU A 266 -5.81 -8.61 -21.04
CA LEU A 266 -4.89 -7.51 -21.28
C LEU A 266 -4.00 -7.80 -22.51
N MET A 267 -3.46 -9.01 -22.63
CA MET A 267 -2.65 -9.40 -23.79
C MET A 267 -3.42 -9.33 -25.11
N ASP A 268 -4.71 -9.71 -25.11
CA ASP A 268 -5.59 -9.57 -26.26
C ASP A 268 -5.89 -8.09 -26.59
N PHE A 269 -5.92 -7.25 -25.56
CA PHE A 269 -6.17 -5.81 -25.69
C PHE A 269 -4.94 -5.01 -26.13
N VAL A 270 -3.72 -5.39 -25.74
CA VAL A 270 -2.48 -4.68 -26.10
C VAL A 270 -2.40 -4.35 -27.59
N PRO A 271 -2.63 -5.29 -28.54
CA PRO A 271 -2.73 -5.04 -29.99
C PRO A 271 -3.67 -3.91 -30.41
N LEU A 272 -4.71 -3.63 -29.62
CA LEU A 272 -5.76 -2.67 -29.92
C LEU A 272 -5.49 -1.29 -29.32
N THR A 273 -4.52 -1.15 -28.41
CA THR A 273 -4.18 0.13 -27.75
C THR A 273 -3.86 1.27 -28.72
N GLN A 274 -3.28 0.95 -29.88
CA GLN A 274 -3.01 1.89 -30.97
C GLN A 274 -4.27 2.59 -31.52
N ARG A 275 -5.45 1.98 -31.38
CA ARG A 275 -6.73 2.58 -31.78
C ARG A 275 -7.26 3.61 -30.77
N ILE A 276 -6.75 3.55 -29.54
CA ILE A 276 -7.21 4.34 -28.39
C ILE A 276 -6.25 5.47 -28.09
N PHE A 277 -4.95 5.23 -28.28
CA PHE A 277 -3.88 6.21 -28.09
C PHE A 277 -3.06 6.36 -29.38
N PRO A 278 -3.63 6.95 -30.45
CA PRO A 278 -3.02 7.01 -31.77
C PRO A 278 -1.65 7.73 -31.76
N ASP A 279 -1.49 8.75 -30.92
CA ASP A 279 -0.24 9.53 -30.82
C ASP A 279 0.86 8.82 -29.98
N ASN A 280 0.50 7.80 -29.21
CA ASN A 280 1.45 7.01 -28.41
C ASN A 280 1.70 5.61 -28.99
N ALA A 281 1.04 5.23 -30.09
CA ALA A 281 0.96 3.84 -30.57
C ALA A 281 2.33 3.26 -30.98
N PHE A 282 3.18 4.06 -31.63
CA PHE A 282 4.49 3.61 -32.10
C PHE A 282 5.50 3.46 -30.96
N ASP A 283 5.47 4.37 -29.98
CA ASP A 283 6.25 4.23 -28.76
C ASP A 283 5.68 3.14 -27.86
N SER A 284 4.36 2.92 -27.80
CA SER A 284 3.75 1.95 -26.89
C SER A 284 3.94 0.50 -27.32
N PHE A 285 3.90 0.18 -28.62
CA PHE A 285 4.08 -1.23 -29.06
C PHE A 285 5.54 -1.67 -29.03
N ALA A 286 6.43 -0.81 -29.54
CA ALA A 286 7.86 -1.00 -29.40
C ALA A 286 8.26 -0.91 -27.92
N SER A 287 7.74 0.01 -27.13
CA SER A 287 8.03 0.06 -25.69
C SER A 287 7.35 -1.02 -24.89
N ILE A 288 6.24 -1.66 -25.26
CA ILE A 288 5.65 -2.78 -24.49
C ILE A 288 6.41 -4.08 -24.79
N GLY A 289 6.74 -4.36 -26.06
CA GLY A 289 7.59 -5.50 -26.43
C GLY A 289 9.02 -5.35 -25.92
N THR A 290 9.58 -4.13 -26.02
CA THR A 290 10.88 -3.81 -25.43
C THR A 290 10.75 -3.69 -23.90
N TYR A 291 9.66 -3.19 -23.30
CA TYR A 291 9.39 -3.17 -21.83
C TYR A 291 9.24 -4.54 -21.23
N LEU A 292 8.67 -5.53 -21.93
CA LEU A 292 8.48 -6.86 -21.37
C LEU A 292 9.72 -7.73 -21.55
N ILE A 293 10.52 -7.49 -22.61
CA ILE A 293 11.63 -8.38 -23.00
C ILE A 293 13.03 -7.79 -22.66
N TRP A 294 13.24 -6.47 -22.79
CA TRP A 294 14.58 -5.84 -22.74
C TRP A 294 14.72 -4.73 -21.67
N GLU A 295 13.69 -3.91 -21.53
CA GLU A 295 13.55 -2.86 -20.55
C GLU A 295 12.89 -3.39 -19.26
N PHE A 296 12.20 -4.55 -19.24
CA PHE A 296 11.67 -5.11 -17.97
C PHE A 296 12.80 -5.31 -16.97
N PRO A 297 13.93 -5.97 -17.32
CA PRO A 297 15.05 -6.15 -16.40
C PRO A 297 15.83 -4.84 -16.14
N ARG A 298 15.97 -3.97 -17.14
CA ARG A 298 16.72 -2.69 -17.02
C ARG A 298 15.96 -1.63 -16.21
N ILE A 299 14.66 -1.49 -16.42
CA ILE A 299 13.73 -0.67 -15.64
C ILE A 299 13.46 -1.31 -14.28
N LEU A 300 13.46 -2.64 -14.16
CA LEU A 300 13.53 -3.34 -12.87
C LEU A 300 14.73 -2.89 -12.06
N PHE A 301 15.92 -2.79 -12.68
CA PHE A 301 17.14 -2.48 -11.95
C PHE A 301 17.36 -0.97 -11.79
N PHE A 302 16.84 -0.13 -12.68
CA PHE A 302 17.04 1.32 -12.62
C PHE A 302 15.81 2.12 -12.18
N ARG A 303 14.56 1.80 -12.59
CA ARG A 303 13.38 2.52 -12.06
C ARG A 303 12.93 2.02 -10.70
N VAL A 304 13.04 0.73 -10.34
CA VAL A 304 12.80 0.32 -8.94
C VAL A 304 13.81 1.00 -7.99
N LEU A 305 14.98 1.35 -8.51
CA LEU A 305 16.11 1.99 -7.83
C LEU A 305 16.18 3.52 -8.03
N ILE A 306 15.23 4.16 -8.73
CA ILE A 306 15.20 5.64 -8.94
C ILE A 306 13.77 6.23 -8.81
N SER A 307 12.71 5.43 -8.80
CA SER A 307 11.30 5.87 -8.70
C SER A 307 10.93 6.38 -7.30
N ASP A 308 9.89 7.24 -7.21
CA ASP A 308 9.18 7.59 -5.97
C ASP A 308 8.91 6.40 -5.03
N HIS A 309 8.81 5.18 -5.57
CA HIS A 309 8.64 3.95 -4.82
C HIS A 309 9.87 3.54 -3.98
N LEU A 310 11.07 3.97 -4.35
CA LEU A 310 12.29 3.81 -3.56
C LEU A 310 12.26 4.67 -2.29
N ASN A 311 11.49 5.77 -2.25
CA ASN A 311 11.27 6.47 -0.99
C ASN A 311 10.52 5.59 0.01
N TYR A 312 9.61 4.72 -0.44
CA TYR A 312 8.86 3.82 0.43
C TYR A 312 9.64 2.56 0.77
N PHE A 313 10.25 1.93 -0.22
CA PHE A 313 11.03 0.71 0.00
C PHE A 313 12.35 1.03 0.67
N GLY A 314 12.98 2.13 0.29
CA GLY A 314 14.08 2.76 1.01
C GLY A 314 13.65 3.06 2.44
N LEU A 315 12.58 3.82 2.70
CA LEU A 315 12.14 4.08 4.08
C LEU A 315 11.78 2.80 4.85
N LEU A 316 11.14 1.81 4.22
CA LEU A 316 10.79 0.53 4.85
C LEU A 316 12.06 -0.26 5.21
N ILE A 317 12.99 -0.42 4.27
CA ILE A 317 14.27 -1.12 4.45
C ILE A 317 15.16 -0.34 5.42
N ILE A 318 15.24 0.99 5.29
CA ILE A 318 16.00 1.89 6.16
C ILE A 318 15.41 1.89 7.58
N CYS A 319 14.09 1.93 7.75
CA CYS A 319 13.47 1.77 9.07
C CYS A 319 13.78 0.38 9.64
N CYS A 320 13.70 -0.69 8.85
CA CYS A 320 14.06 -2.04 9.28
C CYS A 320 15.56 -2.16 9.66
N LEU A 321 16.46 -1.50 8.92
CA LEU A 321 17.92 -1.59 9.09
C LEU A 321 18.51 -0.58 10.08
N LEU A 322 17.89 0.60 10.28
CA LEU A 322 18.39 1.68 11.14
C LEU A 322 17.78 1.69 12.55
N LEU A 323 16.63 1.06 12.76
CA LEU A 323 16.05 0.94 14.11
C LEU A 323 16.92 0.17 15.12
N PRO A 324 17.76 -0.80 14.69
CA PRO A 324 18.80 -1.40 15.55
C PRO A 324 20.08 -0.57 15.69
N ALA A 325 20.30 0.43 14.83
CA ALA A 325 21.56 1.15 14.77
C ALA A 325 21.75 2.15 15.93
N SER A 326 23.02 2.44 16.23
CA SER A 326 23.46 3.32 17.32
C SER A 326 22.72 4.67 17.34
N ARG A 327 22.69 5.35 18.51
CA ARG A 327 22.07 6.68 18.66
C ARG A 327 22.57 7.71 17.61
N LEU A 328 23.81 7.59 17.15
CA LEU A 328 24.42 8.49 16.16
C LEU A 328 23.81 8.31 14.76
N THR A 329 23.53 7.07 14.35
CA THR A 329 22.96 6.74 13.03
C THR A 329 21.52 7.24 12.91
N ARG A 330 20.78 7.23 14.03
CA ARG A 330 19.43 7.83 14.13
C ARG A 330 19.44 9.37 14.02
N LEU A 331 20.48 10.03 14.51
CA LEU A 331 20.65 11.49 14.45
C LEU A 331 21.10 11.99 13.07
N ALA A 332 22.00 11.27 12.40
CA ALA A 332 22.44 11.58 11.04
C ALA A 332 21.28 11.48 10.03
N PHE A 333 20.37 10.53 10.23
CA PHE A 333 19.19 10.32 9.38
C PHE A 333 18.10 11.38 9.57
N PHE A 334 17.93 11.91 10.80
CA PHE A 334 17.00 13.03 11.04
C PHE A 334 17.42 14.30 10.29
N ASN A 335 18.70 14.43 9.90
CA ASN A 335 19.16 15.50 9.03
C ASN A 335 19.02 15.17 7.53
N PHE A 336 18.88 13.89 7.14
CA PHE A 336 18.75 13.48 5.73
C PHE A 336 17.30 13.42 5.24
N ILE A 337 16.31 13.26 6.13
CA ILE A 337 14.87 13.32 5.76
C ILE A 337 14.39 14.77 5.52
N PHE A 338 15.08 15.77 6.08
CA PHE A 338 14.67 17.18 6.05
C PHE A 338 15.49 18.05 5.08
N PHE A 339 16.29 17.41 4.21
CA PHE A 339 16.92 17.98 3.02
C PHE A 339 16.55 17.09 1.83
#